data_AF-A0A540WR32-F1
#
_entry.id   AF-A0A540WR32-F1
#
_cell.length_a   1.000
_cell.length_b   1.000
_cell.length_c   1.000
_cell.angle_alpha   90.00
_cell.angle_beta   90.00
_cell.angle_gamma   90.00
#
_symmetry.space_group_name_H-M   'P 1'
#
loop_
_entity.id
_entity.type
_entity.pdbx_description
1 polymer ?
#
loop_
_entity_poly.entity_id
_entity_poly.type
_entity_poly.pdbx_seq_one_letter_code
_entity_poly.pdbx_strand_id
1 'polypeptide(L)'
;MRTLALMLSAVLLTTSCASQSSSSQRELDAFHARRTALNGPPPASMGLGSDAVRRRESGTDSNTVSGAVGGGQQNAALTRQAVLAAVDEVRSSTEDTARAISRLATSTRELGGHGRHFIRYFDHGARQLPWLRGALGSITSLTAESSLVGDAAMELGILRMTGPRLQAALSGTMLLATWLDFLNLVSVVLQQCPYYSVEQLLVDMDRVWNLLEPALGALASREQARVEATATAMPVLMGQLTHEFHSIREGARMAMERTGQVVATAQFIEMLALVSALKMSLPRLPPAAPVALGARLVMGPGGIMAGQQLVVSAEWVEMMRRLVQAGVISAPVVSAAVRTSAGHVWMAQANQELPKGVREALGDSPEVRGMHVTNRTGAGMSEAPKHHVLPQEHREWFEKRGFTGDMNIDQFCVRLERSHHEAIHGGGAWRLGRTWPHEWNQMIMGILRDAELAAGRMLPRDSILKLVAKEMQRYNIPMEFTPGRRR
;
A
#
# COMPACT_ATOMS: atom_id res chain seq x y z
N MET A 1 43.03 33.25 -3.08
CA MET A 1 42.63 31.91 -3.57
C MET A 1 41.48 32.03 -4.56
N ARG A 2 41.73 32.66 -5.72
CA ARG A 2 40.70 33.03 -6.73
C ARG A 2 41.06 32.59 -8.15
N THR A 3 41.98 31.64 -8.29
CA THR A 3 42.51 31.18 -9.59
C THR A 3 42.34 29.68 -9.85
N LEU A 4 41.76 28.91 -8.92
CA LEU A 4 41.44 27.48 -9.11
C LEU A 4 39.99 27.22 -9.52
N ALA A 5 39.10 28.22 -9.47
CA ALA A 5 37.68 28.07 -9.80
C ALA A 5 37.35 28.31 -11.29
N LEU A 6 38.31 28.75 -12.11
CA LEU A 6 38.10 29.03 -13.54
C LEU A 6 38.65 27.93 -14.48
N MET A 7 39.33 26.90 -13.95
CA MET A 7 39.91 25.80 -14.75
C MET A 7 39.06 24.52 -14.79
N LEU A 8 37.99 24.40 -14.00
CA LEU A 8 37.09 23.24 -14.05
C LEU A 8 35.88 23.43 -14.99
N SER A 9 35.62 24.65 -15.44
CA SER A 9 34.50 24.97 -16.33
C SER A 9 34.83 24.83 -17.82
N ALA A 10 36.10 24.57 -18.19
CA ALA A 10 36.55 24.46 -19.58
C ALA A 10 36.79 23.01 -20.06
N VAL A 11 36.70 22.01 -19.18
CA VAL A 11 36.95 20.59 -19.53
C VAL A 11 35.65 19.79 -19.76
N LEU A 12 34.48 20.34 -19.44
CA LEU A 12 33.17 19.68 -19.64
C LEU A 12 32.45 20.06 -20.95
N LEU A 13 33.12 20.77 -21.87
CA LEU A 13 32.53 21.25 -23.13
C LEU A 13 33.16 20.67 -24.42
N THR A 14 34.03 19.65 -24.36
CA THR A 14 34.73 19.15 -25.56
C THR A 14 34.68 17.64 -25.81
N THR A 15 33.79 16.88 -25.17
CA THR A 15 33.59 15.45 -25.52
C THR A 15 32.13 15.15 -25.84
N SER A 16 31.70 15.62 -27.01
CA SER A 16 30.56 15.06 -27.73
C SER A 16 31.03 14.72 -29.15
N CYS A 17 31.04 13.42 -29.48
CA CYS A 17 30.90 12.81 -30.81
C CYS A 17 31.38 11.35 -30.77
N ALA A 18 30.45 10.41 -30.52
CA ALA A 18 30.49 9.06 -31.11
C ALA A 18 29.14 8.35 -30.92
N SER A 19 28.63 7.83 -32.02
CA SER A 19 27.28 7.37 -32.32
C SER A 19 26.92 6.00 -31.72
N GLN A 20 25.63 5.77 -31.39
CA GLN A 20 25.06 4.40 -31.41
C GLN A 20 23.52 4.37 -31.62
N SER A 21 23.17 3.80 -32.79
CA SER A 21 21.96 3.07 -33.23
C SER A 21 20.56 3.43 -32.71
N SER A 22 19.76 3.98 -33.63
CA SER A 22 18.30 3.99 -33.67
C SER A 22 17.74 2.61 -34.03
N SER A 23 17.14 1.90 -33.07
CA SER A 23 16.31 0.71 -33.32
C SER A 23 14.88 0.79 -32.77
N SER A 24 14.51 1.86 -32.05
CA SER A 24 13.15 1.99 -31.48
C SER A 24 12.13 2.73 -32.36
N GLN A 25 12.55 3.31 -33.49
CA GLN A 25 11.69 4.13 -34.35
C GLN A 25 10.96 3.35 -35.45
N ARG A 26 11.33 2.09 -35.75
CA ARG A 26 10.62 1.26 -36.75
C ARG A 26 9.45 0.44 -36.19
N GLU A 27 9.33 0.27 -34.88
CA GLU A 27 8.22 -0.48 -34.27
C GLU A 27 6.98 0.39 -33.99
N LEU A 28 7.14 1.71 -33.81
CA LEU A 28 6.00 2.62 -33.64
C LEU A 28 5.23 2.88 -34.94
N ASP A 29 5.92 2.92 -36.09
CA ASP A 29 5.27 3.17 -37.40
C ASP A 29 4.48 1.96 -37.90
N ALA A 30 4.86 0.73 -37.52
CA ALA A 30 4.14 -0.49 -37.84
C ALA A 30 2.82 -0.65 -37.04
N PHE A 31 2.74 -0.06 -35.84
CA PHE A 31 1.55 -0.14 -34.99
C PHE A 31 0.45 0.84 -35.43
N HIS A 32 0.84 2.00 -35.99
CA HIS A 32 -0.10 3.00 -36.49
C HIS A 32 -0.69 2.67 -37.88
N ALA A 33 0.03 1.93 -38.73
CA ALA A 33 -0.48 1.47 -40.03
C ALA A 33 -1.53 0.35 -39.93
N ARG A 34 -1.65 -0.33 -38.79
CA ARG A 34 -2.62 -1.44 -38.58
C ARG A 34 -3.97 -0.99 -38.03
N ARG A 35 -4.11 0.28 -37.62
CA ARG A 35 -5.35 0.81 -37.00
C ARG A 35 -6.23 1.61 -37.98
N THR A 36 -5.76 1.87 -39.20
CA THR A 36 -6.48 2.61 -40.25
C THR A 36 -7.14 1.73 -41.31
N ALA A 37 -7.07 0.39 -41.21
CA ALA A 37 -7.61 -0.54 -42.21
C ALA A 37 -8.96 -1.22 -41.84
N LEU A 38 -9.71 -0.71 -40.84
CA LEU A 38 -10.97 -1.34 -40.39
C LEU A 38 -12.23 -0.45 -40.43
N ASN A 39 -12.16 0.75 -41.01
CA ASN A 39 -13.33 1.61 -41.20
C ASN A 39 -13.56 1.88 -42.70
N GLY A 40 -14.26 0.95 -43.36
CA GLY A 40 -14.86 1.16 -44.68
C GLY A 40 -16.40 1.27 -44.57
N PRO A 41 -17.07 1.98 -45.50
CA PRO A 41 -18.48 2.41 -45.37
C PRO A 41 -19.49 1.28 -45.71
N PRO A 42 -20.79 1.47 -45.40
CA PRO A 42 -21.79 0.41 -45.56
C PRO A 42 -22.40 0.37 -46.98
N PRO A 43 -22.94 -0.77 -47.45
CA PRO A 43 -23.90 -0.78 -48.53
C PRO A 43 -25.34 -1.05 -48.01
N ALA A 44 -26.30 -0.39 -48.63
CA ALA A 44 -27.72 -0.49 -48.36
C ALA A 44 -28.46 -1.33 -49.42
N SER A 45 -29.33 -2.22 -48.92
CA SER A 45 -30.70 -2.54 -49.38
C SER A 45 -31.02 -3.49 -50.56
N MET A 46 -32.12 -4.24 -50.32
CA MET A 46 -33.03 -5.03 -51.17
C MET A 46 -32.64 -6.47 -51.56
N GLY A 47 -33.46 -7.51 -51.34
CA GLY A 47 -34.80 -7.61 -50.75
C GLY A 47 -35.39 -9.04 -50.79
N LEU A 48 -36.57 -9.14 -50.16
CA LEU A 48 -37.74 -10.01 -50.42
C LEU A 48 -37.75 -11.54 -50.19
N GLY A 49 -38.80 -11.95 -49.44
CA GLY A 49 -39.50 -13.26 -49.48
C GLY A 49 -38.99 -14.30 -48.45
N SER A 50 -39.77 -15.13 -47.76
CA SER A 50 -41.18 -15.27 -47.34
C SER A 50 -41.31 -16.73 -46.88
N ASP A 51 -42.07 -17.00 -45.81
CA ASP A 51 -42.67 -18.31 -45.46
C ASP A 51 -41.73 -19.48 -45.08
N ALA A 52 -42.06 -20.50 -44.28
CA ALA A 52 -43.05 -20.78 -43.25
C ALA A 52 -42.75 -22.23 -42.75
N VAL A 53 -43.01 -22.53 -41.47
CA VAL A 53 -43.49 -23.85 -40.95
C VAL A 53 -42.51 -25.06 -40.78
N ARG A 54 -42.45 -25.55 -39.51
CA ARG A 54 -42.20 -26.93 -38.96
C ARG A 54 -40.89 -27.66 -39.38
N ARG A 55 -40.11 -28.30 -38.50
CA ARG A 55 -40.48 -29.47 -37.66
C ARG A 55 -39.28 -29.89 -36.77
N ARG A 56 -39.63 -30.43 -35.60
CA ARG A 56 -38.90 -31.26 -34.61
C ARG A 56 -37.59 -32.00 -34.99
N GLU A 57 -36.77 -32.11 -33.93
CA GLU A 57 -35.99 -33.27 -33.41
C GLU A 57 -34.45 -33.28 -33.49
N SER A 58 -33.87 -33.33 -32.28
CA SER A 58 -32.75 -34.18 -31.85
C SER A 58 -31.31 -33.89 -32.31
N GLY A 59 -30.43 -33.66 -31.34
CA GLY A 59 -29.07 -34.21 -31.39
C GLY A 59 -27.93 -33.25 -31.07
N THR A 60 -27.54 -33.22 -29.79
CA THR A 60 -26.17 -33.45 -29.31
C THR A 60 -25.02 -32.49 -29.72
N ASP A 61 -24.47 -31.90 -28.65
CA ASP A 61 -23.06 -31.57 -28.39
C ASP A 61 -22.37 -30.30 -28.91
N SER A 62 -21.69 -29.71 -27.91
CA SER A 62 -20.39 -29.03 -27.94
C SER A 62 -20.38 -27.50 -27.95
N ASN A 63 -19.51 -26.98 -27.07
CA ASN A 63 -19.05 -25.60 -26.88
C ASN A 63 -19.91 -24.75 -25.91
N THR A 64 -19.39 -24.17 -24.83
CA THR A 64 -18.01 -23.72 -24.55
C THR A 64 -17.82 -23.51 -23.04
N VAL A 65 -17.06 -24.38 -22.38
CA VAL A 65 -16.43 -24.12 -21.08
C VAL A 65 -14.95 -23.84 -21.35
N SER A 66 -14.63 -22.62 -21.78
CA SER A 66 -13.24 -22.17 -21.95
C SER A 66 -13.09 -20.67 -21.68
N GLY A 67 -13.71 -20.19 -20.59
CA GLY A 67 -13.65 -18.80 -20.15
C GLY A 67 -13.24 -18.59 -18.68
N ALA A 68 -13.42 -19.59 -17.81
CA ALA A 68 -13.24 -19.43 -16.37
C ALA A 68 -11.78 -19.58 -15.90
N VAL A 69 -10.99 -20.44 -16.53
CA VAL A 69 -9.61 -20.75 -16.09
C VAL A 69 -8.64 -19.58 -16.38
N GLY A 70 -8.85 -18.86 -17.50
CA GLY A 70 -8.02 -17.72 -17.88
C GLY A 70 -8.26 -16.47 -17.03
N GLY A 71 -9.51 -16.20 -16.65
CA GLY A 71 -9.87 -15.01 -15.87
C GLY A 71 -9.29 -15.03 -14.44
N GLY A 72 -9.32 -16.20 -13.78
CA GLY A 72 -8.77 -16.36 -12.43
C GLY A 72 -7.25 -16.19 -12.38
N GLN A 73 -6.52 -16.83 -13.31
CA GLN A 73 -5.06 -16.73 -13.40
C GLN A 73 -4.60 -15.31 -13.77
N GLN A 74 -5.28 -14.65 -14.70
CA GLN A 74 -4.98 -13.25 -15.03
C GLN A 74 -5.23 -12.32 -13.83
N ASN A 75 -6.29 -12.55 -13.05
CA ASN A 75 -6.59 -11.74 -11.88
C ASN A 75 -5.54 -11.89 -10.76
N ALA A 76 -5.08 -13.12 -10.49
CA ALA A 76 -4.03 -13.39 -9.52
C ALA A 76 -2.69 -12.74 -9.93
N ALA A 77 -2.30 -12.87 -11.21
CA ALA A 77 -1.09 -12.25 -11.74
C ALA A 77 -1.12 -10.72 -11.67
N LEU A 78 -2.24 -10.09 -12.02
CA LEU A 78 -2.41 -8.64 -11.94
C LEU A 78 -2.40 -8.15 -10.48
N THR A 79 -2.99 -8.92 -9.57
CA THR A 79 -2.94 -8.63 -8.12
C THR A 79 -1.51 -8.70 -7.60
N ARG A 80 -0.77 -9.75 -7.97
CA ARG A 80 0.65 -9.92 -7.62
C ARG A 80 1.49 -8.73 -8.12
N GLN A 81 1.26 -8.28 -9.35
CA GLN A 81 1.93 -7.10 -9.89
C GLN A 81 1.59 -5.82 -9.09
N ALA A 82 0.32 -5.63 -8.71
CA ALA A 82 -0.10 -4.49 -7.90
C ALA A 82 0.54 -4.52 -6.49
N VAL A 83 0.69 -5.70 -5.87
CA VAL A 83 1.38 -5.85 -4.59
C VAL A 83 2.86 -5.49 -4.72
N LEU A 84 3.55 -5.97 -5.75
CA LEU A 84 4.97 -5.65 -5.99
C LEU A 84 5.18 -4.16 -6.26
N ALA A 85 4.34 -3.55 -7.08
CA ALA A 85 4.40 -2.11 -7.35
C ALA A 85 4.25 -1.29 -6.06
N ALA A 86 3.29 -1.66 -5.20
CA ALA A 86 3.11 -1.00 -3.91
C ALA A 86 4.32 -1.18 -2.97
N VAL A 87 4.93 -2.38 -2.97
CA VAL A 87 6.16 -2.63 -2.20
C VAL A 87 7.31 -1.74 -2.68
N ASP A 88 7.49 -1.60 -3.99
CA ASP A 88 8.58 -0.80 -4.56
C ASP A 88 8.40 0.70 -4.26
N GLU A 89 7.17 1.21 -4.35
CA GLU A 89 6.85 2.60 -3.98
C GLU A 89 7.15 2.87 -2.49
N VAL A 90 6.64 2.00 -1.60
CA VAL A 90 6.86 2.16 -0.15
C VAL A 90 8.33 1.98 0.21
N ARG A 91 9.04 1.06 -0.45
CA ARG A 91 10.48 0.85 -0.26
C ARG A 91 11.27 2.11 -0.65
N SER A 92 11.01 2.67 -1.84
CA SER A 92 11.70 3.89 -2.29
C SER A 92 11.47 5.03 -1.31
N SER A 93 10.22 5.30 -0.95
CA SER A 93 9.85 6.37 -0.03
C SER A 93 10.48 6.19 1.36
N THR A 94 10.52 4.95 1.88
CA THR A 94 11.15 4.63 3.16
C THR A 94 12.66 4.87 3.12
N GLU A 95 13.34 4.47 2.06
CA GLU A 95 14.79 4.66 1.92
C GLU A 95 15.17 6.13 1.68
N ASP A 96 14.36 6.88 0.93
CA ASP A 96 14.51 8.33 0.78
C ASP A 96 14.38 9.05 2.13
N THR A 97 13.35 8.69 2.89
CA THR A 97 13.12 9.24 4.24
C THR A 97 14.26 8.89 5.19
N ALA A 98 14.74 7.63 5.17
CA ALA A 98 15.89 7.19 5.98
C ALA A 98 17.16 7.99 5.69
N ARG A 99 17.47 8.21 4.40
CA ARG A 99 18.60 9.04 3.97
C ARG A 99 18.42 10.50 4.42
N ALA A 100 17.21 11.04 4.32
CA ALA A 100 16.93 12.40 4.74
C ALA A 100 17.09 12.58 6.27
N ILE A 101 16.53 11.68 7.08
CA ILE A 101 16.71 11.68 8.55
C ILE A 101 18.21 11.62 8.90
N SER A 102 18.97 10.75 8.23
CA SER A 102 20.41 10.59 8.50
C SER A 102 21.20 11.87 8.20
N ARG A 103 20.95 12.50 7.04
CA ARG A 103 21.58 13.78 6.65
C ARG A 103 21.18 14.93 7.58
N LEU A 104 19.94 14.93 8.04
CA LEU A 104 19.42 15.97 8.91
C LEU A 104 19.98 15.83 10.34
N ALA A 105 20.17 14.60 10.80
CA ALA A 105 20.81 14.32 12.09
C ALA A 105 22.26 14.80 12.12
N THR A 106 23.03 14.62 11.03
CA THR A 106 24.41 15.11 10.94
C THR A 106 24.48 16.62 10.93
N SER A 107 23.68 17.28 10.08
CA SER A 107 23.67 18.76 10.00
C SER A 107 23.18 19.41 11.30
N THR A 108 22.16 18.85 11.95
CA THR A 108 21.64 19.38 13.22
C THR A 108 22.65 19.20 14.36
N ARG A 109 23.46 18.13 14.35
CA ARG A 109 24.54 17.92 15.31
C ARG A 109 25.64 18.98 15.19
N GLU A 110 25.90 19.47 13.99
CA GLU A 110 26.91 20.50 13.72
C GLU A 110 26.51 21.89 14.25
N LEU A 111 25.23 22.10 14.60
CA LEU A 111 24.72 23.34 15.22
C LEU A 111 25.12 23.53 16.70
N GLY A 112 25.98 22.68 17.25
CA GLY A 112 26.54 22.83 18.60
C GLY A 112 25.63 22.35 19.74
N GLY A 113 25.69 23.02 20.90
CA GLY A 113 25.05 22.58 22.15
C GLY A 113 23.55 22.34 22.05
N HIS A 114 22.82 23.27 21.41
CA HIS A 114 21.36 23.18 21.27
C HIS A 114 20.91 21.99 20.41
N GLY A 115 21.62 21.70 19.31
CA GLY A 115 21.28 20.60 18.40
C GLY A 115 21.42 19.21 19.03
N ARG A 116 22.29 19.04 20.04
CA ARG A 116 22.48 17.74 20.71
C ARG A 116 21.24 17.26 21.46
N HIS A 117 20.43 18.17 21.99
CA HIS A 117 19.20 17.81 22.71
C HIS A 117 18.16 17.14 21.81
N PHE A 118 18.23 17.36 20.49
CA PHE A 118 17.27 16.84 19.53
C PHE A 118 17.65 15.48 18.92
N ILE A 119 18.86 14.96 19.17
CA ILE A 119 19.33 13.67 18.63
C ILE A 119 18.36 12.53 18.94
N ARG A 120 17.73 12.53 20.12
CA ARG A 120 16.72 11.52 20.50
C ARG A 120 15.55 11.39 19.53
N TYR A 121 15.18 12.48 18.86
CA TYR A 121 14.07 12.53 17.89
C TYR A 121 14.47 11.95 16.53
N PHE A 122 15.73 12.17 16.11
CA PHE A 122 16.30 11.50 14.94
C PHE A 122 16.41 9.99 15.16
N ASP A 123 16.89 9.59 16.34
CA ASP A 123 16.97 8.17 16.72
C ASP A 123 15.58 7.52 16.74
N HIS A 124 14.54 8.24 17.16
CA HIS A 124 13.16 7.75 17.08
C HIS A 124 12.76 7.43 15.64
N GLY A 125 13.00 8.34 14.69
CA GLY A 125 12.70 8.08 13.27
C GLY A 125 13.49 6.89 12.73
N ALA A 126 14.79 6.80 13.06
CA ALA A 126 15.64 5.69 12.65
C ALA A 126 15.18 4.34 13.22
N ARG A 127 14.66 4.31 14.46
CA ARG A 127 14.10 3.10 15.10
C ARG A 127 12.86 2.55 14.41
N GLN A 128 12.17 3.33 13.57
CA GLN A 128 11.02 2.85 12.81
C GLN A 128 11.41 2.07 11.54
N LEU A 129 12.63 2.26 11.03
CA LEU A 129 13.08 1.65 9.77
C LEU A 129 13.16 0.11 9.80
N PRO A 130 13.66 -0.55 10.87
CA PRO A 130 13.79 -2.01 10.87
C PRO A 130 12.46 -2.74 10.71
N TRP A 131 11.39 -2.29 11.39
CA TRP A 131 10.10 -2.98 11.32
C TRP A 131 9.41 -2.77 9.97
N LEU A 132 9.56 -1.58 9.36
CA LEU A 132 9.08 -1.27 8.01
C LEU A 132 9.78 -2.14 6.96
N ARG A 133 11.12 -2.18 6.98
CA ARG A 133 11.92 -3.04 6.08
C ARG A 133 11.57 -4.51 6.27
N GLY A 134 11.38 -4.96 7.52
CA GLY A 134 10.93 -6.30 7.82
C GLY A 134 9.54 -6.61 7.26
N ALA A 135 8.59 -5.68 7.33
CA ALA A 135 7.26 -5.85 6.75
C ALA A 135 7.32 -5.96 5.21
N LEU A 136 8.10 -5.10 4.55
CA LEU A 136 8.32 -5.15 3.11
C LEU A 136 8.98 -6.47 2.68
N GLY A 137 9.99 -6.93 3.41
CA GLY A 137 10.62 -8.23 3.19
C GLY A 137 9.63 -9.38 3.26
N SER A 138 8.81 -9.43 4.31
CA SER A 138 7.74 -10.42 4.47
C SER A 138 6.73 -10.40 3.31
N ILE A 139 6.31 -9.22 2.84
CA ILE A 139 5.38 -9.09 1.71
C ILE A 139 6.04 -9.64 0.44
N THR A 140 7.29 -9.27 0.14
CA THR A 140 8.03 -9.77 -1.03
C THR A 140 8.15 -11.29 -0.99
N SER A 141 8.50 -11.87 0.16
CA SER A 141 8.57 -13.32 0.33
C SER A 141 7.22 -13.98 0.07
N LEU A 142 6.14 -13.55 0.72
CA LEU A 142 4.79 -14.10 0.50
C LEU A 142 4.33 -13.99 -0.96
N THR A 143 4.67 -12.90 -1.63
CA THR A 143 4.32 -12.65 -3.04
C THR A 143 5.11 -13.55 -3.99
N ALA A 144 6.36 -13.88 -3.66
CA ALA A 144 7.14 -14.87 -4.41
C ALA A 144 6.55 -16.27 -4.23
N GLU A 145 6.21 -16.64 -2.99
CA GLU A 145 5.62 -17.94 -2.65
C GLU A 145 4.26 -18.16 -3.31
N SER A 146 3.42 -17.12 -3.39
CA SER A 146 2.09 -17.24 -4.00
C SER A 146 2.17 -17.71 -5.46
N SER A 147 3.19 -17.25 -6.19
CA SER A 147 3.38 -17.59 -7.60
C SER A 147 3.79 -19.03 -7.87
N LEU A 148 4.31 -19.74 -6.85
CA LEU A 148 4.78 -21.11 -6.98
C LEU A 148 3.65 -22.15 -6.90
N VAL A 149 2.50 -21.79 -6.31
CA VAL A 149 1.42 -22.75 -6.02
C VAL A 149 0.70 -23.24 -7.29
N GLY A 150 0.60 -22.37 -8.30
CA GLY A 150 -0.04 -22.71 -9.59
C GLY A 150 -1.55 -22.95 -9.54
N ASP A 151 -2.21 -22.76 -8.39
CA ASP A 151 -3.66 -22.64 -8.25
C ASP A 151 -4.03 -21.16 -8.02
N ALA A 152 -4.87 -20.58 -8.88
CA ALA A 152 -5.14 -19.15 -8.88
C ALA A 152 -5.89 -18.66 -7.63
N ALA A 153 -6.78 -19.49 -7.07
CA ALA A 153 -7.53 -19.13 -5.88
C ALA A 153 -6.63 -19.16 -4.63
N MET A 154 -5.74 -20.15 -4.55
CA MET A 154 -4.76 -20.27 -3.48
C MET A 154 -3.69 -19.17 -3.59
N GLU A 155 -3.22 -18.85 -4.79
CA GLU A 155 -2.33 -17.71 -5.03
C GLU A 155 -2.97 -16.42 -4.51
N LEU A 156 -4.24 -16.16 -4.86
CA LEU A 156 -4.96 -14.98 -4.37
C LEU A 156 -5.13 -15.00 -2.85
N GLY A 157 -5.41 -16.16 -2.25
CA GLY A 157 -5.49 -16.32 -0.80
C GLY A 157 -4.19 -15.95 -0.10
N ILE A 158 -3.04 -16.38 -0.63
CA ILE A 158 -1.72 -16.03 -0.10
C ILE A 158 -1.42 -14.54 -0.31
N LEU A 159 -1.78 -13.97 -1.46
CA LEU A 159 -1.62 -12.53 -1.72
C LEU A 159 -2.43 -11.70 -0.70
N ARG A 160 -3.63 -12.13 -0.31
CA ARG A 160 -4.43 -11.46 0.74
C ARG A 160 -3.74 -11.44 2.11
N MET A 161 -2.92 -12.46 2.42
CA MET A 161 -2.14 -12.49 3.67
C MET A 161 -1.08 -11.36 3.75
N THR A 162 -0.72 -10.76 2.63
CA THR A 162 0.17 -9.57 2.60
C THR A 162 -0.52 -8.30 3.10
N GLY A 163 -1.86 -8.27 3.06
CA GLY A 163 -2.68 -7.09 3.28
C GLY A 163 -2.36 -6.29 4.54
N PRO A 164 -2.44 -6.88 5.74
CA PRO A 164 -2.14 -6.18 6.99
C PRO A 164 -0.71 -5.60 7.02
N ARG A 165 0.26 -6.31 6.45
CA ARG A 165 1.66 -5.84 6.40
C ARG A 165 1.80 -4.68 5.42
N LEU A 166 1.14 -4.76 4.27
CA LEU A 166 1.17 -3.71 3.25
C LEU A 166 0.49 -2.43 3.74
N GLN A 167 -0.67 -2.55 4.37
CA GLN A 167 -1.36 -1.42 5.01
C GLN A 167 -0.51 -0.76 6.10
N ALA A 168 0.13 -1.58 6.94
CA ALA A 168 1.04 -1.09 7.98
C ALA A 168 2.23 -0.34 7.40
N ALA A 169 2.84 -0.88 6.33
CA ALA A 169 3.98 -0.27 5.67
C ALA A 169 3.61 1.07 5.00
N LEU A 170 2.51 1.10 4.22
CA LEU A 170 2.00 2.33 3.59
C LEU A 170 1.75 3.44 4.63
N SER A 171 0.99 3.11 5.69
CA SER A 171 0.64 4.07 6.74
C SER A 171 1.86 4.51 7.53
N GLY A 172 2.75 3.56 7.87
CA GLY A 172 3.95 3.83 8.64
C GLY A 172 4.96 4.69 7.90
N THR A 173 5.16 4.46 6.59
CA THR A 173 6.01 5.30 5.75
C THR A 173 5.47 6.72 5.64
N MET A 174 4.15 6.89 5.56
CA MET A 174 3.54 8.23 5.56
C MET A 174 3.70 8.97 6.89
N LEU A 175 3.54 8.28 8.03
CA LEU A 175 3.84 8.85 9.35
C LEU A 175 5.32 9.20 9.49
N LEU A 176 6.22 8.37 8.96
CA LEU A 176 7.65 8.62 9.01
C LEU A 176 8.06 9.83 8.15
N ALA A 177 7.44 9.99 6.98
CA ALA A 177 7.61 11.19 6.15
C ALA A 177 7.10 12.44 6.89
N THR A 178 5.98 12.33 7.59
CA THR A 178 5.45 13.42 8.44
C THR A 178 6.39 13.73 9.60
N TRP A 179 6.98 12.72 10.24
CA TRP A 179 7.99 12.92 11.27
C TRP A 179 9.23 13.65 10.74
N LEU A 180 9.68 13.32 9.53
CA LEU A 180 10.77 14.02 8.85
C LEU A 180 10.45 15.51 8.66
N ASP A 181 9.20 15.89 8.36
CA ASP A 181 8.81 17.31 8.28
C ASP A 181 9.04 18.05 9.60
N PHE A 182 8.66 17.45 10.73
CA PHE A 182 8.90 18.04 12.04
C PHE A 182 10.39 18.14 12.36
N LEU A 183 11.18 17.13 12.02
CA LEU A 183 12.63 17.19 12.17
C LEU A 183 13.24 18.32 11.32
N ASN A 184 12.74 18.52 10.10
CA ASN A 184 13.16 19.63 9.25
C ASN A 184 12.77 20.97 9.87
N LEU A 185 11.56 21.09 10.40
CA LEU A 185 11.10 22.28 11.12
C LEU A 185 12.03 22.61 12.29
N VAL A 186 12.38 21.63 13.12
CA VAL A 186 13.36 21.80 14.20
C VAL A 186 14.69 22.32 13.67
N SER A 187 15.23 21.70 12.62
CA SER A 187 16.52 22.11 12.06
C SER A 187 16.49 23.56 11.56
N VAL A 188 15.41 23.95 10.88
CA VAL A 188 15.22 25.32 10.39
C VAL A 188 15.04 26.32 11.53
N VAL A 189 14.22 26.01 12.55
CA VAL A 189 14.01 26.88 13.72
C VAL A 189 15.32 27.09 14.47
N LEU A 190 16.12 26.04 14.68
CA LEU A 190 17.42 26.16 15.35
C LEU A 190 18.42 27.03 14.55
N GLN A 191 18.32 27.04 13.22
CA GLN A 191 19.22 27.82 12.36
C GLN A 191 18.77 29.28 12.20
N GLN A 192 17.48 29.51 12.04
CA GLN A 192 16.92 30.79 11.58
C GLN A 192 16.16 31.56 12.66
N CYS A 193 15.81 30.92 13.78
CA CYS A 193 14.99 31.50 14.84
C CYS A 193 15.69 31.45 16.20
N PRO A 194 16.80 32.20 16.42
CA PRO A 194 17.58 32.14 17.66
C PRO A 194 16.80 32.59 18.91
N TYR A 195 15.65 33.25 18.72
CA TYR A 195 14.79 33.75 19.79
C TYR A 195 13.60 32.83 20.11
N TYR A 196 13.42 31.72 19.37
CA TYR A 196 12.48 30.69 19.75
C TYR A 196 13.09 29.84 20.88
N SER A 197 12.39 29.70 22.00
CA SER A 197 12.91 28.94 23.15
C SER A 197 13.17 27.48 22.76
N VAL A 198 14.37 27.00 23.10
CA VAL A 198 14.76 25.61 22.86
C VAL A 198 13.96 24.67 23.76
N GLU A 199 13.67 25.08 24.99
CA GLU A 199 12.79 24.34 25.91
C GLU A 199 11.38 24.20 25.34
N GLN A 200 10.83 25.28 24.78
CA GLN A 200 9.52 25.23 24.12
C GLN A 200 9.56 24.27 22.92
N LEU A 201 10.59 24.36 22.07
CA LEU A 201 10.73 23.46 20.91
C LEU A 201 10.87 21.98 21.35
N LEU A 202 11.52 21.70 22.48
CA LEU A 202 11.58 20.36 23.06
C LEU A 202 10.19 19.89 23.52
N VAL A 203 9.43 20.74 24.21
CA VAL A 203 8.05 20.44 24.64
C VAL A 203 7.14 20.17 23.43
N ASP A 204 7.27 20.99 22.38
CA ASP A 204 6.51 20.83 21.15
C ASP A 204 6.84 19.50 20.46
N MET A 205 8.12 19.14 20.36
CA MET A 205 8.55 17.86 19.78
C MET A 205 8.11 16.65 20.61
N ASP A 206 8.12 16.74 21.94
CA ASP A 206 7.59 15.67 22.81
C ASP A 206 6.07 15.52 22.64
N ARG A 207 5.34 16.60 22.41
CA ARG A 207 3.89 16.52 22.11
C ARG A 207 3.64 15.79 20.79
N VAL A 208 4.37 16.13 19.73
CA VAL A 208 4.26 15.47 18.43
C VAL A 208 4.64 14.00 18.53
N TRP A 209 5.70 13.67 19.26
CA TRP A 209 6.06 12.28 19.56
C TRP A 209 4.88 11.52 20.16
N ASN A 210 4.25 12.06 21.20
CA ASN A 210 3.16 11.40 21.92
C ASN A 210 1.91 11.16 21.03
N LEU A 211 1.73 11.93 19.97
CA LEU A 211 0.69 11.68 18.96
C LEU A 211 1.07 10.52 18.01
N LEU A 212 2.35 10.42 17.63
CA LEU A 212 2.84 9.46 16.64
C LEU A 212 3.10 8.06 17.21
N GLU A 213 3.69 7.97 18.40
CA GLU A 213 4.15 6.71 18.99
C GLU A 213 3.05 5.64 19.08
N PRO A 214 1.82 5.95 19.54
CA PRO A 214 0.77 4.93 19.63
C PRO A 214 0.38 4.38 18.24
N ALA A 215 0.32 5.24 17.23
CA ALA A 215 -0.01 4.83 15.87
C ALA A 215 1.10 3.98 15.25
N LEU A 216 2.36 4.41 15.37
CA LEU A 216 3.52 3.63 14.90
C LEU A 216 3.61 2.27 15.61
N GLY A 217 3.38 2.21 16.92
CA GLY A 217 3.35 0.97 17.68
C GLY A 217 2.22 0.02 17.24
N ALA A 218 1.03 0.55 16.97
CA ALA A 218 -0.10 -0.23 16.46
C ALA A 218 0.18 -0.80 15.07
N LEU A 219 0.78 -0.03 14.16
CA LEU A 219 1.17 -0.49 12.82
C LEU A 219 2.29 -1.53 12.90
N ALA A 220 3.29 -1.30 13.75
CA ALA A 220 4.41 -2.21 13.96
C ALA A 220 4.00 -3.57 14.55
N SER A 221 2.88 -3.62 15.28
CA SER A 221 2.32 -4.89 15.82
C SER A 221 1.91 -5.89 14.72
N ARG A 222 1.61 -5.39 13.51
CA ARG A 222 1.12 -6.16 12.36
C ARG A 222 -0.18 -6.94 12.64
N GLU A 223 -0.86 -6.67 13.75
CA GLU A 223 -2.16 -7.25 14.06
C GLU A 223 -3.22 -6.58 13.18
N GLN A 224 -3.88 -7.36 12.33
CA GLN A 224 -4.82 -6.85 11.32
C GLN A 224 -5.84 -5.85 11.89
N ALA A 225 -6.49 -6.18 13.00
CA ALA A 225 -7.49 -5.31 13.61
C ALA A 225 -6.91 -3.96 14.07
N ARG A 226 -5.69 -3.96 14.63
CA ARG A 226 -5.02 -2.72 15.06
C ARG A 226 -4.53 -1.91 13.87
N VAL A 227 -3.99 -2.58 12.85
CA VAL A 227 -3.52 -1.93 11.63
C VAL A 227 -4.68 -1.24 10.91
N GLU A 228 -5.78 -1.94 10.67
CA GLU A 228 -6.95 -1.38 9.99
C GLU A 228 -7.56 -0.22 10.79
N ALA A 229 -7.70 -0.37 12.12
CA ALA A 229 -8.21 0.70 12.98
C ALA A 229 -7.30 1.95 12.96
N THR A 230 -5.99 1.74 13.01
CA THR A 230 -5.02 2.85 12.96
C THR A 230 -5.01 3.52 11.59
N ALA A 231 -4.96 2.74 10.52
CA ALA A 231 -4.96 3.22 9.14
C ALA A 231 -6.24 4.00 8.80
N THR A 232 -7.39 3.59 9.33
CA THR A 232 -8.66 4.33 9.16
C THR A 232 -8.74 5.61 9.99
N ALA A 233 -8.07 5.67 11.14
CA ALA A 233 -7.96 6.86 11.98
C ALA A 233 -6.91 7.88 11.49
N MET A 234 -6.07 7.51 10.52
CA MET A 234 -4.99 8.34 9.97
C MET A 234 -5.41 9.77 9.57
N PRO A 235 -6.56 10.03 8.94
CA PRO A 235 -6.94 11.40 8.57
C PRO A 235 -7.07 12.33 9.78
N VAL A 236 -7.60 11.83 10.90
CA VAL A 236 -7.74 12.60 12.15
C VAL A 236 -6.37 12.88 12.74
N LEU A 237 -5.52 11.85 12.85
CA LEU A 237 -4.15 12.00 13.33
C LEU A 237 -3.36 13.00 12.48
N MET A 238 -3.49 12.93 11.16
CA MET A 238 -2.80 13.85 10.25
C MET A 238 -3.34 15.28 10.33
N GLY A 239 -4.63 15.46 10.62
CA GLY A 239 -5.20 16.76 10.97
C GLY A 239 -4.56 17.35 12.23
N GLN A 240 -4.39 16.55 13.29
CA GLN A 240 -3.71 16.96 14.53
C GLN A 240 -2.24 17.30 14.29
N LEU A 241 -1.51 16.46 13.54
CA LEU A 241 -0.10 16.70 13.20
C LEU A 241 0.06 17.96 12.35
N THR A 242 -0.85 18.20 11.40
CA THR A 242 -0.84 19.44 10.61
C THR A 242 -1.05 20.67 11.50
N HIS A 243 -1.96 20.57 12.48
CA HIS A 243 -2.22 21.65 13.43
C HIS A 243 -0.99 21.93 14.31
N GLU A 244 -0.35 20.90 14.85
CA GLU A 244 0.88 21.05 15.66
C GLU A 244 2.02 21.64 14.82
N PHE A 245 2.22 21.17 13.58
CA PHE A 245 3.21 21.73 12.67
C PHE A 245 2.97 23.23 12.43
N HIS A 246 1.73 23.61 12.17
CA HIS A 246 1.34 25.01 12.01
C HIS A 246 1.58 25.83 13.29
N SER A 247 1.20 25.30 14.44
CA SER A 247 1.36 25.96 15.75
C SER A 247 2.84 26.29 16.02
N ILE A 248 3.74 25.33 15.85
CA ILE A 248 5.19 25.51 16.06
C ILE A 248 5.74 26.54 15.07
N ARG A 249 5.36 26.43 13.79
CA ARG A 249 5.79 27.37 12.75
C ARG A 249 5.36 28.80 13.04
N GLU A 250 4.11 29.01 13.43
CA GLU A 250 3.59 30.34 13.76
C GLU A 250 4.21 30.89 15.04
N GLY A 251 4.48 30.04 16.04
CA GLY A 251 5.24 30.41 17.22
C GLY A 251 6.62 30.94 16.87
N ALA A 252 7.35 30.23 16.01
CA ALA A 252 8.65 30.66 15.51
C ALA A 252 8.57 31.96 14.70
N ARG A 253 7.58 32.07 13.79
CA ARG A 253 7.32 33.29 13.01
C ARG A 253 7.10 34.51 13.91
N MET A 254 6.21 34.39 14.90
CA MET A 254 5.92 35.47 15.84
C MET A 254 7.13 35.87 16.69
N ALA A 255 7.98 34.90 17.07
CA ALA A 255 9.21 35.20 17.79
C ALA A 255 10.19 36.04 16.95
N MET A 256 10.26 35.78 15.63
CA MET A 256 11.08 36.56 14.69
C MET A 256 10.51 37.96 14.42
N GLU A 257 9.19 38.09 14.30
CA GLU A 257 8.54 39.38 14.07
C GLU A 257 8.68 40.31 15.28
N ARG A 258 8.57 39.78 16.49
CA ARG A 258 8.75 40.56 17.73
C ARG A 258 10.16 41.13 17.87
N THR A 259 11.16 40.54 17.21
CA THR A 259 12.54 41.03 17.19
C THR A 259 12.87 41.90 15.97
N GLY A 260 11.87 42.22 15.14
CA GLY A 260 12.01 43.10 13.98
C GLY A 260 12.62 42.45 12.73
N GLN A 261 12.73 41.10 12.69
CA GLN A 261 13.40 40.37 11.61
C GLN A 261 12.44 39.93 10.47
N VAL A 262 11.77 40.89 9.84
CA VAL A 262 10.73 40.61 8.81
C VAL A 262 11.30 39.88 7.57
N VAL A 263 12.50 40.23 7.12
CA VAL A 263 13.14 39.58 5.95
C VAL A 263 13.51 38.12 6.24
N ALA A 264 14.06 37.84 7.43
CA ALA A 264 14.38 36.47 7.84
C ALA A 264 13.10 35.63 8.03
N THR A 265 12.00 36.27 8.43
CA THR A 265 10.69 35.63 8.55
C THR A 265 10.17 35.13 7.19
N ALA A 266 10.32 35.93 6.12
CA ALA A 266 9.95 35.50 4.77
C ALA A 266 10.80 34.32 4.28
N GLN A 267 12.12 34.37 4.52
CA GLN A 267 13.05 33.28 4.17
C GLN A 267 12.76 31.99 4.94
N PHE A 268 12.41 32.10 6.23
CA PHE A 268 11.97 30.97 7.06
C PHE A 268 10.72 30.28 6.48
N ILE A 269 9.71 31.06 6.11
CA ILE A 269 8.47 30.53 5.50
C ILE A 269 8.78 29.86 4.16
N GLU A 270 9.62 30.48 3.32
CA GLU A 270 10.01 29.93 2.02
C GLU A 270 10.76 28.60 2.16
N MET A 271 11.74 28.51 3.06
CA MET A 271 12.48 27.27 3.33
C MET A 271 11.56 26.14 3.79
N LEU A 272 10.61 26.41 4.68
CA LEU A 272 9.66 25.39 5.15
C LEU A 272 8.69 24.97 4.05
N ALA A 273 8.23 25.91 3.23
CA ALA A 273 7.40 25.64 2.08
C ALA A 273 8.12 24.80 1.00
N LEU A 274 9.45 24.79 0.97
CA LEU A 274 10.23 23.94 0.06
C LEU A 274 10.41 22.52 0.56
N VAL A 275 10.35 22.28 1.88
CA VAL A 275 10.82 21.01 2.48
C VAL A 275 9.69 20.11 3.01
N SER A 276 8.51 20.63 3.34
CA SER A 276 7.46 19.84 4.01
C SER A 276 6.52 19.05 3.08
N ALA A 277 6.16 17.82 3.42
CA ALA A 277 5.04 17.09 2.81
C ALA A 277 3.65 17.65 3.23
N LEU A 278 3.54 18.40 4.33
CA LEU A 278 2.32 19.05 4.83
C LEU A 278 1.95 20.39 4.12
N LYS A 279 2.59 20.68 2.98
CA LYS A 279 2.52 21.96 2.22
C LYS A 279 1.12 22.48 1.88
N MET A 280 0.08 21.64 1.87
CA MET A 280 -1.28 22.05 1.50
C MET A 280 -1.96 23.00 2.50
N SER A 281 -1.36 23.26 3.67
CA SER A 281 -1.90 24.13 4.74
C SER A 281 -1.30 25.54 4.80
N LEU A 282 -0.37 25.90 3.90
CA LEU A 282 0.29 27.21 3.90
C LEU A 282 -0.58 28.28 3.21
N PRO A 283 -0.88 29.42 3.86
CA PRO A 283 -1.49 30.57 3.19
C PRO A 283 -0.58 31.02 2.04
N ARG A 284 -1.10 31.11 0.82
CA ARG A 284 -0.39 31.79 -0.27
C ARG A 284 -0.36 33.28 0.05
N LEU A 285 0.83 33.83 0.27
CA LEU A 285 1.03 35.27 0.34
C LEU A 285 0.78 35.89 -1.06
N PRO A 286 0.09 37.04 -1.16
CA PRO A 286 -0.08 37.72 -2.42
C PRO A 286 1.30 38.15 -2.99
N PRO A 287 1.48 38.13 -4.32
CA PRO A 287 2.75 38.51 -4.92
C PRO A 287 3.01 40.00 -4.67
N ALA A 288 3.96 40.31 -3.81
CA ALA A 288 4.61 41.61 -3.81
C ALA A 288 5.59 41.62 -4.99
N ALA A 289 5.16 42.20 -6.12
CA ALA A 289 6.01 42.42 -7.30
C ALA A 289 6.89 43.69 -7.13
N PRO A 290 7.89 43.92 -8.00
CA PRO A 290 8.94 43.01 -8.46
C PRO A 290 10.34 43.67 -8.40
N VAL A 291 11.43 42.95 -8.07
CA VAL A 291 12.79 43.36 -8.51
C VAL A 291 13.63 42.11 -8.84
N ALA A 292 14.31 42.24 -9.98
CA ALA A 292 15.04 41.26 -10.75
C ALA A 292 16.26 40.64 -10.08
N LEU A 293 16.40 39.33 -10.26
CA LEU A 293 17.61 38.52 -10.46
C LEU A 293 17.08 37.08 -10.60
N GLY A 294 16.94 36.49 -11.78
CA GLY A 294 18.02 36.22 -12.72
C GLY A 294 18.26 34.70 -12.71
N ALA A 295 17.62 34.02 -13.66
CA ALA A 295 17.82 32.62 -14.08
C ALA A 295 16.91 31.51 -13.51
N ARG A 296 16.09 31.00 -14.44
CA ARG A 296 15.82 29.57 -14.73
C ARG A 296 14.53 28.97 -14.16
N LEU A 297 13.39 29.38 -14.74
CA LEU A 297 12.23 28.52 -14.95
C LEU A 297 12.11 28.25 -16.45
N VAL A 298 12.66 27.13 -16.91
CA VAL A 298 12.38 26.61 -18.25
C VAL A 298 11.04 25.89 -18.17
N MET A 299 10.02 26.50 -18.74
CA MET A 299 8.68 25.97 -18.86
C MET A 299 8.68 25.00 -20.05
N GLY A 300 8.77 23.70 -19.79
CA GLY A 300 8.56 22.66 -20.80
C GLY A 300 7.06 22.44 -21.08
N PRO A 301 6.66 21.95 -22.26
CA PRO A 301 5.26 21.88 -22.69
C PRO A 301 4.40 20.80 -21.97
N GLY A 302 4.87 20.27 -20.84
CA GLY A 302 4.20 19.22 -20.07
C GLY A 302 3.97 19.53 -18.59
N GLY A 303 4.30 20.74 -18.12
CA GLY A 303 3.85 21.28 -16.83
C GLY A 303 3.86 20.33 -15.63
N ILE A 304 5.03 19.84 -15.19
CA ILE A 304 5.17 19.18 -13.88
C ILE A 304 6.42 19.74 -13.18
N MET A 305 6.19 20.45 -12.07
CA MET A 305 7.24 20.88 -11.14
C MET A 305 7.43 19.78 -10.10
N ALA A 306 8.62 19.19 -10.05
CA ALA A 306 9.00 18.18 -9.06
C ALA A 306 9.16 18.83 -7.68
N GLY A 307 8.19 18.57 -6.80
CA GLY A 307 8.26 18.93 -5.40
C GLY A 307 7.28 18.10 -4.59
N GLN A 308 7.68 16.89 -4.19
CA GLN A 308 7.05 16.02 -3.17
C GLN A 308 5.52 16.07 -3.15
N GLN A 309 4.93 16.05 -4.34
CA GLN A 309 3.50 15.92 -4.52
C GLN A 309 3.21 14.42 -4.51
N LEU A 310 2.53 13.94 -3.48
CA LEU A 310 1.75 12.71 -3.61
C LEU A 310 0.51 13.05 -4.45
N VAL A 311 0.75 13.45 -5.71
CA VAL A 311 -0.32 13.49 -6.71
C VAL A 311 -0.69 12.04 -6.90
N VAL A 312 -1.89 11.71 -6.44
CA VAL A 312 -2.55 10.43 -6.67
C VAL A 312 -2.57 10.21 -8.19
N SER A 313 -1.58 9.48 -8.72
CA SER A 313 -1.45 9.23 -10.15
C SER A 313 -2.53 8.24 -10.58
N ALA A 314 -2.89 8.25 -11.87
CA ALA A 314 -3.82 7.25 -12.39
C ALA A 314 -3.31 5.81 -12.15
N GLU A 315 -1.99 5.61 -12.22
CA GLU A 315 -1.33 4.34 -11.93
C GLU A 315 -1.49 3.93 -10.46
N TRP A 316 -1.33 4.87 -9.53
CA TRP A 316 -1.55 4.62 -8.10
C TRP A 316 -3.00 4.27 -7.79
N VAL A 317 -3.96 5.00 -8.39
CA VAL A 317 -5.40 4.73 -8.22
C VAL A 317 -5.73 3.33 -8.72
N GLU A 318 -5.22 2.97 -9.89
CA GLU A 318 -5.45 1.66 -10.49
C GLU A 318 -4.81 0.54 -9.66
N MET A 319 -3.59 0.75 -9.16
CA MET A 319 -2.94 -0.15 -8.21
C MET A 319 -3.80 -0.36 -6.96
N MET A 320 -4.24 0.72 -6.31
CA MET A 320 -5.08 0.64 -5.12
C MET A 320 -6.43 -0.03 -5.40
N ARG A 321 -7.06 0.28 -6.52
CA ARG A 321 -8.32 -0.35 -6.95
C ARG A 321 -8.17 -1.86 -7.08
N ARG A 322 -7.07 -2.33 -7.69
CA ARG A 322 -6.77 -3.76 -7.81
C ARG A 322 -6.56 -4.42 -6.46
N LEU A 323 -5.81 -3.79 -5.57
CA LEU A 323 -5.56 -4.30 -4.22
C LEU A 323 -6.87 -4.41 -3.40
N VAL A 324 -7.80 -3.46 -3.58
CA VAL A 324 -9.13 -3.50 -2.95
C VAL A 324 -10.01 -4.60 -3.54
N GLN A 325 -10.08 -4.70 -4.87
CA GLN A 325 -10.87 -5.75 -5.54
C GLN A 325 -10.37 -7.15 -5.21
N ALA A 326 -9.06 -7.30 -5.03
CA ALA A 326 -8.44 -8.53 -4.60
C ALA A 326 -8.64 -8.84 -3.10
N GLY A 327 -9.14 -7.90 -2.30
CA GLY A 327 -9.26 -8.03 -0.85
C GLY A 327 -7.92 -8.00 -0.10
N VAL A 328 -6.85 -7.51 -0.75
CA VAL A 328 -5.54 -7.32 -0.11
C VAL A 328 -5.57 -6.10 0.80
N ILE A 329 -6.17 -5.01 0.35
CA ILE A 329 -6.37 -3.80 1.17
C ILE A 329 -7.86 -3.53 1.32
N SER A 330 -8.29 -3.03 2.48
CA SER A 330 -9.70 -2.68 2.69
C SER A 330 -10.03 -1.32 2.08
N ALA A 331 -11.23 -1.18 1.53
CA ALA A 331 -11.71 0.09 0.98
C ALA A 331 -11.66 1.27 1.98
N PRO A 332 -11.97 1.09 3.28
CA PRO A 332 -11.82 2.15 4.27
C PRO A 332 -10.39 2.69 4.39
N VAL A 333 -9.38 1.81 4.29
CA VAL A 333 -7.96 2.20 4.36
C VAL A 333 -7.55 3.00 3.13
N VAL A 334 -7.95 2.59 1.92
CA VAL A 334 -7.68 3.36 0.71
C VAL A 334 -8.37 4.72 0.76
N SER A 335 -9.63 4.77 1.21
CA SER A 335 -10.35 6.03 1.40
C SER A 335 -9.67 6.95 2.42
N ALA A 336 -9.13 6.41 3.51
CA ALA A 336 -8.35 7.16 4.48
C ALA A 336 -7.03 7.68 3.88
N ALA A 337 -6.30 6.85 3.14
CA ALA A 337 -5.07 7.25 2.44
C ALA A 337 -5.34 8.39 1.44
N VAL A 338 -6.36 8.27 0.59
CA VAL A 338 -6.76 9.32 -0.35
C VAL A 338 -7.10 10.62 0.38
N ARG A 339 -7.92 10.56 1.44
CA ARG A 339 -8.26 11.75 2.24
C ARG A 339 -7.05 12.41 2.87
N THR A 340 -6.06 11.62 3.21
CA THR A 340 -4.84 12.11 3.84
C THR A 340 -3.90 12.74 2.81
N SER A 341 -3.69 12.10 1.66
CA SER A 341 -2.87 12.64 0.57
C SER A 341 -3.50 13.87 -0.09
N ALA A 342 -4.83 13.99 -0.08
CA ALA A 342 -5.57 15.13 -0.64
C ALA A 342 -5.76 16.31 0.35
N GLY A 343 -5.10 16.30 1.51
CA GLY A 343 -5.41 17.19 2.64
C GLY A 343 -5.65 18.68 2.32
N HIS A 344 -6.70 19.24 2.95
CA HIS A 344 -7.09 20.66 3.09
C HIS A 344 -7.56 21.51 1.89
N VAL A 345 -7.22 21.20 0.63
CA VAL A 345 -7.90 21.89 -0.49
C VAL A 345 -9.41 21.56 -0.50
N TRP A 346 -9.81 20.44 0.13
CA TRP A 346 -11.15 19.86 0.01
C TRP A 346 -11.98 19.95 1.30
N MET A 347 -11.37 20.28 2.45
CA MET A 347 -12.08 20.47 3.73
C MET A 347 -12.83 21.82 3.83
N ALA A 348 -12.56 22.76 2.91
CA ALA A 348 -13.31 24.01 2.79
C ALA A 348 -14.63 23.85 2.02
N GLN A 349 -14.86 22.71 1.37
CA GLN A 349 -16.14 22.37 0.76
C GLN A 349 -16.81 21.31 1.62
N ALA A 350 -17.66 21.76 2.53
CA ALA A 350 -18.63 20.93 3.20
C ALA A 350 -19.56 20.29 2.14
N ASN A 351 -19.21 19.10 1.67
CA ASN A 351 -20.11 17.98 1.40
C ASN A 351 -19.28 16.74 1.01
N GLN A 352 -19.58 15.63 1.68
CA GLN A 352 -18.84 14.38 1.71
C GLN A 352 -18.93 13.59 0.40
N GLU A 353 -18.20 13.96 -0.66
CA GLU A 353 -18.17 13.12 -1.85
C GLU A 353 -16.77 12.85 -2.41
N LEU A 354 -16.55 11.58 -2.74
CA LEU A 354 -15.34 11.07 -3.38
C LEU A 354 -15.26 11.53 -4.86
N PRO A 355 -14.05 11.68 -5.44
CA PRO A 355 -13.87 12.01 -6.86
C PRO A 355 -14.63 11.02 -7.76
N LYS A 356 -15.19 11.48 -8.88
CA LYS A 356 -16.00 10.66 -9.80
C LYS A 356 -15.31 9.33 -10.20
N GLY A 357 -14.01 9.36 -10.50
CA GLY A 357 -13.24 8.15 -10.83
C GLY A 357 -12.99 7.19 -9.64
N VAL A 358 -12.97 7.68 -8.41
CA VAL A 358 -12.88 6.86 -7.18
C VAL A 358 -14.27 6.34 -6.78
N ARG A 359 -15.31 7.12 -7.03
CA ARG A 359 -16.73 6.79 -6.80
C ARG A 359 -17.22 5.70 -7.76
N GLU A 360 -16.90 5.83 -9.04
CA GLU A 360 -17.15 4.81 -10.07
C GLU A 360 -16.32 3.53 -9.82
N ALA A 361 -15.14 3.65 -9.21
CA ALA A 361 -14.29 2.50 -8.85
C ALA A 361 -14.70 1.79 -7.55
N LEU A 362 -15.38 2.48 -6.61
CA LEU A 362 -15.81 1.94 -5.31
C LEU A 362 -17.28 1.49 -5.27
N GLY A 363 -18.09 1.87 -6.27
CA GLY A 363 -19.51 1.52 -6.35
C GLY A 363 -20.37 2.37 -5.42
N ASP A 364 -21.18 3.25 -6.00
CA ASP A 364 -22.03 4.19 -5.24
C ASP A 364 -23.41 3.60 -4.89
N SER A 365 -23.38 2.38 -4.39
CA SER A 365 -24.57 1.57 -4.11
C SER A 365 -25.17 2.01 -2.75
N PRO A 366 -26.51 2.09 -2.59
CA PRO A 366 -27.18 2.51 -1.33
C PRO A 366 -26.69 1.75 -0.08
N GLU A 367 -26.17 0.55 -0.29
CA GLU A 367 -25.58 -0.33 0.73
C GLU A 367 -24.31 0.23 1.38
N VAL A 368 -23.53 1.05 0.66
CA VAL A 368 -22.27 1.66 1.16
C VAL A 368 -22.55 2.89 2.02
N ARG A 369 -23.62 3.64 1.72
CA ARG A 369 -24.02 4.87 2.45
C ARG A 369 -24.75 4.57 3.77
N GLY A 370 -25.35 3.39 3.92
CA GLY A 370 -26.02 2.94 5.13
C GLY A 370 -25.14 2.16 6.13
N MET A 371 -23.87 1.94 5.82
CA MET A 371 -22.99 1.08 6.63
C MET A 371 -22.46 1.82 7.86
N HIS A 372 -23.27 1.90 8.90
CA HIS A 372 -22.76 2.14 10.25
C HIS A 372 -22.12 0.88 10.79
N VAL A 373 -20.85 0.98 11.21
CA VAL A 373 -20.17 -0.07 11.98
C VAL A 373 -20.83 -0.13 13.35
N THR A 374 -21.85 -0.97 13.49
CA THR A 374 -22.22 -1.49 14.81
C THR A 374 -21.07 -2.38 15.26
N ASN A 375 -20.42 -1.98 16.35
CA ASN A 375 -19.43 -2.79 17.03
C ASN A 375 -19.99 -4.19 17.34
N ARG A 376 -19.14 -5.21 17.10
CA ARG A 376 -19.42 -6.67 17.22
C ARG A 376 -20.12 -7.09 18.52
N THR A 377 -20.01 -6.30 19.57
CA THR A 377 -20.55 -6.59 20.91
C THR A 377 -22.05 -6.30 21.05
N GLY A 378 -22.66 -5.52 20.15
CA GLY A 378 -24.06 -5.09 20.27
C GLY A 378 -25.11 -6.10 19.81
N ALA A 379 -24.74 -7.11 19.02
CA ALA A 379 -25.68 -8.02 18.35
C ALA A 379 -25.76 -9.44 18.97
N GLY A 380 -25.05 -9.72 20.05
CA GLY A 380 -25.11 -11.03 20.73
C GLY A 380 -24.64 -12.24 19.89
N MET A 381 -24.04 -12.01 18.72
CA MET A 381 -23.59 -13.08 17.82
C MET A 381 -22.20 -13.59 18.22
N SER A 382 -22.12 -14.86 18.60
CA SER A 382 -20.83 -15.55 18.83
C SER A 382 -19.98 -15.49 17.56
N GLU A 383 -18.69 -15.16 17.68
CA GLU A 383 -17.79 -15.15 16.51
C GLU A 383 -17.80 -16.52 15.79
N ALA A 384 -17.87 -16.48 14.46
CA ALA A 384 -17.73 -17.67 13.63
C ALA A 384 -16.39 -18.39 13.94
N PRO A 385 -16.40 -19.72 14.12
CA PRO A 385 -15.20 -20.48 14.48
C PRO A 385 -14.12 -20.35 13.39
N LYS A 386 -12.86 -20.33 13.83
CA LYS A 386 -11.69 -20.42 12.95
C LYS A 386 -11.34 -21.88 12.72
N HIS A 387 -11.36 -22.29 11.45
CA HIS A 387 -10.93 -23.60 10.99
C HIS A 387 -9.46 -23.55 10.55
N HIS A 388 -8.61 -24.45 11.05
CA HIS A 388 -7.25 -24.62 10.52
C HIS A 388 -7.30 -25.50 9.28
N VAL A 389 -6.98 -24.93 8.11
CA VAL A 389 -6.99 -25.66 6.83
C VAL A 389 -5.88 -26.71 6.82
N LEU A 390 -4.72 -26.38 7.40
CA LEU A 390 -3.60 -27.30 7.57
C LEU A 390 -3.65 -27.89 9.00
N PRO A 391 -3.73 -29.24 9.15
CA PRO A 391 -3.88 -29.89 10.46
C PRO A 391 -2.81 -29.51 11.48
N GLN A 392 -3.20 -28.81 12.55
CA GLN A 392 -2.28 -28.34 13.58
C GLN A 392 -1.59 -29.49 14.35
N GLU A 393 -2.28 -30.63 14.51
CA GLU A 393 -1.73 -31.83 15.16
C GLU A 393 -0.56 -32.47 14.38
N HIS A 394 -0.38 -32.08 13.11
CA HIS A 394 0.73 -32.49 12.26
C HIS A 394 1.70 -31.34 11.98
N ARG A 395 1.78 -30.34 12.87
CA ARG A 395 2.69 -29.18 12.73
C ARG A 395 4.10 -29.57 12.33
N GLU A 396 4.72 -30.50 13.05
CA GLU A 396 6.11 -30.92 12.78
C GLU A 396 6.27 -31.51 11.36
N TRP A 397 5.22 -32.16 10.84
CA TRP A 397 5.22 -32.69 9.47
C TRP A 397 5.24 -31.55 8.45
N PHE A 398 4.47 -30.48 8.67
CA PHE A 398 4.47 -29.29 7.82
C PHE A 398 5.74 -28.44 7.96
N GLU A 399 6.26 -28.27 9.18
CA GLU A 399 7.48 -27.49 9.42
C GLU A 399 8.69 -28.13 8.70
N LYS A 400 8.80 -29.46 8.68
CA LYS A 400 9.81 -30.19 7.88
C LYS A 400 9.72 -29.93 6.38
N ARG A 401 8.57 -29.47 5.88
CA ARG A 401 8.30 -29.14 4.48
C ARG A 401 8.32 -27.63 4.22
N GLY A 402 8.82 -26.85 5.18
CA GLY A 402 9.05 -25.41 5.03
C GLY A 402 7.86 -24.53 5.42
N PHE A 403 6.82 -25.04 6.08
CA PHE A 403 5.76 -24.19 6.63
C PHE A 403 6.21 -23.49 7.93
N THR A 404 7.06 -22.48 7.78
CA THR A 404 7.62 -21.67 8.88
C THR A 404 7.51 -20.17 8.57
N GLY A 405 7.78 -19.33 9.57
CA GLY A 405 7.74 -17.87 9.41
C GLY A 405 6.38 -17.37 8.92
N ASP A 406 6.39 -16.54 7.88
CA ASP A 406 5.17 -16.00 7.25
C ASP A 406 4.31 -17.05 6.53
N MET A 407 4.87 -18.24 6.26
CA MET A 407 4.17 -19.39 5.67
C MET A 407 3.85 -20.47 6.71
N ASN A 408 3.88 -20.15 8.01
CA ASN A 408 3.43 -21.08 9.06
C ASN A 408 1.97 -21.49 8.84
N ILE A 409 1.65 -22.76 9.11
CA ILE A 409 0.29 -23.32 9.05
C ILE A 409 -0.76 -22.53 9.83
N ASP A 410 -0.37 -21.80 10.88
CA ASP A 410 -1.29 -20.95 11.64
C ASP A 410 -1.80 -19.75 10.84
N GLN A 411 -1.13 -19.39 9.75
CA GLN A 411 -1.60 -18.35 8.84
C GLN A 411 -2.75 -18.84 7.95
N PHE A 412 -2.92 -20.16 7.80
CA PHE A 412 -3.92 -20.79 6.94
C PHE A 412 -5.16 -21.21 7.73
N CYS A 413 -5.81 -20.23 8.39
CA CYS A 413 -7.12 -20.45 9.01
C CYS A 413 -8.22 -19.72 8.25
N VAL A 414 -9.42 -20.27 8.23
CA VAL A 414 -10.58 -19.67 7.57
C VAL A 414 -11.73 -19.56 8.55
N ARG A 415 -12.57 -18.54 8.39
CA ARG A 415 -13.80 -18.44 9.19
C ARG A 415 -14.90 -19.22 8.48
N LEU A 416 -15.51 -20.15 9.20
CA LEU A 416 -16.61 -20.96 8.71
C LEU A 416 -17.85 -20.75 9.57
N GLU A 417 -19.02 -20.87 8.97
CA GLU A 417 -20.24 -21.02 9.73
C GLU A 417 -20.11 -22.22 10.68
N ARG A 418 -20.66 -22.11 11.90
CA ARG A 418 -20.52 -23.16 12.91
C ARG A 418 -21.00 -24.52 12.42
N SER A 419 -22.14 -24.56 11.73
CA SER A 419 -22.70 -25.79 11.15
C SER A 419 -21.74 -26.42 10.13
N HIS A 420 -21.18 -25.63 9.23
CA HIS A 420 -20.18 -26.06 8.24
C HIS A 420 -18.91 -26.56 8.93
N HIS A 421 -18.37 -25.80 9.88
CA HIS A 421 -17.19 -26.17 10.66
C HIS A 421 -17.39 -27.51 11.40
N GLU A 422 -18.55 -27.70 12.02
CA GLU A 422 -18.89 -28.97 12.67
C GLU A 422 -19.05 -30.09 11.64
N ALA A 423 -19.67 -29.85 10.49
CA ALA A 423 -19.86 -30.85 9.44
C ALA A 423 -18.54 -31.42 8.89
N ILE A 424 -17.54 -30.57 8.63
CA ILE A 424 -16.21 -31.02 8.14
C ILE A 424 -15.39 -31.76 9.21
N HIS A 425 -15.78 -31.64 10.48
CA HIS A 425 -15.17 -32.31 11.62
C HIS A 425 -16.01 -33.47 12.18
N GLY A 426 -17.05 -33.93 11.47
CA GLY A 426 -17.89 -35.05 11.93
C GLY A 426 -18.80 -34.71 13.13
N GLY A 427 -19.16 -33.44 13.30
CA GLY A 427 -20.11 -32.93 14.31
C GLY A 427 -19.49 -32.05 15.41
N GLY A 428 -20.29 -31.74 16.44
CA GLY A 428 -19.91 -30.83 17.53
C GLY A 428 -18.81 -31.33 18.49
N ALA A 429 -18.43 -32.61 18.43
CA ALA A 429 -17.38 -33.21 19.25
C ALA A 429 -16.17 -33.60 18.40
N TRP A 430 -15.30 -32.64 18.07
CA TRP A 430 -14.16 -32.81 17.15
C TRP A 430 -13.23 -34.00 17.49
N ARG A 431 -13.07 -34.35 18.77
CA ARG A 431 -12.27 -35.52 19.19
C ARG A 431 -12.90 -36.84 18.74
N LEU A 432 -14.22 -36.95 18.84
CA LEU A 432 -14.97 -38.11 18.34
C LEU A 432 -15.02 -38.09 16.81
N GLY A 433 -15.10 -36.90 16.23
CA GLY A 433 -15.03 -36.67 14.79
C GLY A 433 -13.78 -37.25 14.11
N ARG A 434 -12.65 -37.38 14.83
CA ARG A 434 -11.42 -38.01 14.30
C ARG A 434 -11.58 -39.47 13.86
N THR A 435 -12.61 -40.17 14.32
CA THR A 435 -12.90 -41.54 13.89
C THR A 435 -13.80 -41.59 12.66
N TRP A 436 -14.30 -40.44 12.18
CA TRP A 436 -15.25 -40.38 11.08
C TRP A 436 -14.52 -40.46 9.73
N PRO A 437 -15.02 -41.27 8.78
CA PRO A 437 -14.53 -41.25 7.42
C PRO A 437 -14.63 -39.84 6.83
N HIS A 438 -13.58 -39.41 6.13
CA HIS A 438 -13.51 -38.12 5.45
C HIS A 438 -13.53 -36.87 6.37
N GLU A 439 -13.26 -37.02 7.68
CA GLU A 439 -12.94 -35.87 8.53
C GLU A 439 -11.78 -35.06 7.94
N TRP A 440 -11.89 -33.74 7.93
CA TRP A 440 -10.99 -32.85 7.21
C TRP A 440 -9.50 -33.16 7.44
N ASN A 441 -9.04 -33.25 8.70
CA ASN A 441 -7.62 -33.47 8.95
C ASN A 441 -7.14 -34.84 8.51
N GLN A 442 -7.91 -35.89 8.80
CA GLN A 442 -7.58 -37.26 8.39
C GLN A 442 -7.52 -37.37 6.86
N MET A 443 -8.52 -36.80 6.19
CA MET A 443 -8.64 -36.78 4.74
C MET A 443 -7.47 -36.03 4.08
N ILE A 444 -7.15 -34.81 4.56
CA ILE A 444 -6.01 -34.04 4.05
C ILE A 444 -4.69 -34.79 4.28
N MET A 445 -4.44 -35.34 5.47
CA MET A 445 -3.21 -36.08 5.72
C MET A 445 -3.10 -37.36 4.91
N GLY A 446 -4.21 -38.05 4.66
CA GLY A 446 -4.27 -39.20 3.75
C GLY A 446 -3.84 -38.81 2.35
N ILE A 447 -4.48 -37.79 1.76
CA ILE A 447 -4.16 -37.27 0.43
C ILE A 447 -2.69 -36.86 0.31
N LEU A 448 -2.15 -36.16 1.31
CA LEU A 448 -0.77 -35.71 1.28
C LEU A 448 0.23 -36.86 1.38
N ARG A 449 -0.03 -37.87 2.21
CA ARG A 449 0.82 -39.07 2.32
C ARG A 449 0.75 -39.91 1.06
N ASP A 450 -0.43 -40.13 0.50
CA ASP A 450 -0.62 -40.88 -0.73
C ASP A 450 0.10 -40.19 -1.90
N ALA A 451 0.04 -38.86 -1.95
CA ALA A 451 0.78 -38.09 -2.94
C ALA A 451 2.31 -38.18 -2.74
N GLU A 452 2.82 -38.20 -1.50
CA GLU A 452 4.25 -38.45 -1.24
C GLU A 452 4.68 -39.86 -1.66
N LEU A 453 3.86 -40.86 -1.36
CA LEU A 453 4.10 -42.25 -1.76
C LEU A 453 4.13 -42.38 -3.28
N ALA A 454 3.15 -41.80 -3.97
CA ALA A 454 3.07 -41.81 -5.43
C ALA A 454 4.24 -41.05 -6.08
N ALA A 455 4.68 -39.94 -5.49
CA ALA A 455 5.81 -39.17 -5.99
C ALA A 455 7.18 -39.79 -5.63
N GLY A 456 7.23 -40.73 -4.69
CA GLY A 456 8.46 -41.33 -4.17
C GLY A 456 9.39 -40.33 -3.46
N ARG A 457 8.87 -39.19 -3.02
CA ARG A 457 9.66 -38.10 -2.41
C ARG A 457 8.80 -37.24 -1.49
N MET A 458 9.46 -36.49 -0.61
CA MET A 458 8.80 -35.48 0.20
C MET A 458 8.17 -34.40 -0.68
N LEU A 459 6.92 -34.04 -0.40
CA LEU A 459 6.23 -32.98 -1.13
C LEU A 459 6.77 -31.61 -0.73
N PRO A 460 7.02 -30.72 -1.70
CA PRO A 460 7.33 -29.33 -1.41
C PRO A 460 6.05 -28.55 -1.06
N ARG A 461 6.21 -27.40 -0.41
CA ARG A 461 5.13 -26.55 0.11
C ARG A 461 4.08 -26.16 -0.94
N ASP A 462 4.52 -25.78 -2.13
CA ASP A 462 3.65 -25.40 -3.26
C ASP A 462 2.73 -26.55 -3.68
N SER A 463 3.26 -27.77 -3.75
CA SER A 463 2.52 -28.96 -4.13
C SER A 463 1.50 -29.34 -3.04
N ILE A 464 1.84 -29.15 -1.77
CA ILE A 464 0.93 -29.34 -0.64
C ILE A 464 -0.21 -28.34 -0.73
N LEU A 465 0.09 -27.05 -0.89
CA LEU A 465 -0.92 -25.99 -1.01
C LEU A 465 -1.82 -26.21 -2.23
N LYS A 466 -1.29 -26.70 -3.35
CA LYS A 466 -2.08 -27.05 -4.54
C LYS A 466 -3.04 -28.21 -4.30
N LEU A 467 -2.63 -29.24 -3.56
CA LEU A 467 -3.51 -30.36 -3.21
C LEU A 467 -4.59 -29.90 -2.22
N VAL A 468 -4.21 -29.15 -1.20
CA VAL A 468 -5.14 -28.58 -0.21
C VAL A 468 -6.14 -27.64 -0.88
N ALA A 469 -5.71 -26.83 -1.85
CA ALA A 469 -6.59 -25.94 -2.61
C ALA A 469 -7.71 -26.70 -3.33
N LYS A 470 -7.39 -27.85 -3.94
CA LYS A 470 -8.39 -28.70 -4.61
C LYS A 470 -9.45 -29.21 -3.64
N GLU A 471 -9.04 -29.65 -2.45
CA GLU A 471 -9.98 -30.12 -1.43
C GLU A 471 -10.78 -28.96 -0.84
N MET A 472 -10.18 -27.80 -0.60
CA MET A 472 -10.93 -26.61 -0.18
C MET A 472 -12.04 -26.25 -1.18
N GLN A 473 -11.74 -26.28 -2.48
CA GLN A 473 -12.75 -26.07 -3.54
C GLN A 473 -13.84 -27.14 -3.49
N ARG A 474 -13.48 -28.41 -3.35
CA ARG A 474 -14.42 -29.54 -3.28
C ARG A 474 -15.40 -29.41 -2.11
N TYR A 475 -14.94 -28.93 -0.96
CA TYR A 475 -15.75 -28.75 0.25
C TYR A 475 -16.33 -27.33 0.39
N ASN A 476 -16.21 -26.47 -0.63
CA ASN A 476 -16.66 -25.07 -0.59
C ASN A 476 -16.09 -24.28 0.60
N ILE A 477 -14.84 -24.54 0.96
CA ILE A 477 -14.11 -23.80 1.97
C ILE A 477 -13.42 -22.59 1.30
N PRO A 478 -13.70 -21.35 1.75
CA PRO A 478 -13.14 -20.16 1.11
C PRO A 478 -11.62 -20.05 1.37
N MET A 479 -10.85 -19.61 0.37
CA MET A 479 -9.42 -19.32 0.52
C MET A 479 -9.19 -17.89 1.03
N GLU A 480 -9.90 -17.56 2.11
CA GLU A 480 -9.81 -16.27 2.81
C GLU A 480 -9.10 -16.48 4.13
N PHE A 481 -7.78 -16.47 4.07
CA PHE A 481 -6.94 -16.82 5.20
C PHE A 481 -6.89 -15.70 6.24
N THR A 482 -7.01 -16.12 7.50
CA THR A 482 -6.88 -15.30 8.70
C THR A 482 -5.90 -15.98 9.65
N PRO A 483 -5.10 -15.22 10.42
CA PRO A 483 -4.22 -15.81 11.41
C PRO A 483 -5.01 -16.54 12.51
N GLY A 484 -4.62 -17.78 12.78
CA GLY A 484 -5.04 -18.57 13.94
C GLY A 484 -4.26 -18.20 15.20
N ARG A 485 -4.75 -18.62 16.36
CA ARG A 485 -3.95 -18.56 17.58
C ARG A 485 -3.09 -19.82 17.65
N ARG A 486 -1.79 -19.64 17.94
CA ARG A 486 -0.94 -20.74 18.38
C ARG A 486 -1.53 -21.26 19.69
N ARG A 487 -1.93 -22.53 19.72
CA ARG A 487 -2.35 -23.20 20.94
C ARG A 487 -1.14 -23.74 21.68
#